data_AF-A0A2W6CAU3-F1
#
_entry.id   AF-A0A2W6CAU3-F1
#
_cell.length_a   1.000
_cell.length_b   1.000
_cell.length_c   1.000
_cell.angle_alpha   90.00
_cell.angle_beta   90.00
_cell.angle_gamma   90.00
#
_symmetry.space_group_name_H-M   'P 1'
#
loop_
_entity.id
_entity.type
_entity.pdbx_description
1 polymer ?
#
loop_
_entity_poly.entity_id
_entity_poly.type
_entity_poly.pdbx_seq_one_letter_code
_entity_poly.pdbx_strand_id
1 'polypeptide(L)'
;MALILFVSALLLGASVVGWLKLPLYFFEAAALTVVIGLFGWTWLAFLTALVLPYHFAIPLTIGLSAGACVLLWQPRRPQWRPLEGGRSGWILWGAASLVTTAVLGRLFWTHSLLRDSTGVYSAGSTWADFGLHSAIISHFAVLDRLQLDLPVASGAKLTYPFLIDFLSALYLRDGWSLHLSLFLPGVLLALAICQLLLSFSLRLFGHVGAAVGGLSLFLLMGSAAGLRLAYVDWQHSGRSLPDFLSDLPRDYTVLNAENGQVTNLVTTTLLPQRAILFGFGVGLTVLILLHTARHTGERRYLFVSGALIGLLPMAHPHTFIICGVVLVALTVEAAFRLRQPPWGHLAAGVGAIVLAVPQLAWQQLANGGGTGGRWRLGWAQRADESIWAFWWTNFGLMGILFVALPFLLLRPAWRHYLVWYLPFLAILAVTQVYAFQPFEYDNLKLINYVYLMACLFAGFLAVQAYRSSRWNLAAVLPIGLIVAIPGLLSVTHEFQQRDQFASTSDVALAGWVRAHTAPDAVFIGADRPGQPVATLAGRSAVLGYTGWLYSYNLPYADRVAAVTAALQGRIDDPMVRKFHPDYLLVGVNEDKSWTIDRSSLARLPVAYHNAEWTMYRLAGAAPDSTKASQEFR
;
A
#
# COMPACT_ATOMS: atom_id res chain seq x y z
N MET A 1 7.73 -2.79 -24.66
CA MET A 1 8.90 -2.85 -23.74
C MET A 1 8.47 -3.27 -22.33
N ALA A 2 7.33 -2.79 -21.80
CA ALA A 2 6.88 -3.08 -20.43
C ALA A 2 6.81 -4.58 -20.06
N LEU A 3 6.39 -5.45 -21.00
CA LEU A 3 6.40 -6.90 -20.79
C LEU A 3 7.82 -7.45 -20.51
N ILE A 4 8.84 -6.91 -21.17
CA ILE A 4 10.25 -7.31 -20.97
C ILE A 4 10.69 -6.92 -19.55
N LEU A 5 10.34 -5.72 -19.09
CA LEU A 5 10.62 -5.28 -17.72
C LEU A 5 9.98 -6.22 -16.69
N PHE A 6 8.70 -6.52 -16.89
CA PHE A 6 7.95 -7.42 -16.01
C PHE A 6 8.54 -8.83 -15.97
N VAL A 7 8.85 -9.42 -17.14
CA VAL A 7 9.48 -10.74 -17.22
C VAL A 7 10.89 -10.72 -16.61
N SER A 8 11.67 -9.66 -16.84
CA SER A 8 12.99 -9.48 -16.21
C SER A 8 12.90 -9.49 -14.69
N ALA A 9 11.90 -8.81 -14.11
CA ALA A 9 11.66 -8.82 -12.67
C ALA A 9 11.30 -10.22 -12.15
N LEU A 10 10.41 -10.95 -12.83
CA LEU A 10 10.04 -12.31 -12.42
C LEU A 10 11.20 -13.31 -12.55
N LEU A 11 12.04 -13.20 -13.59
CA LEU A 11 13.22 -14.04 -13.74
C LEU A 11 14.25 -13.79 -12.64
N LEU A 12 14.44 -12.53 -12.25
CA LEU A 12 15.28 -12.17 -11.10
C LEU A 12 14.76 -12.81 -9.82
N GLY A 13 13.46 -12.69 -9.57
CA GLY A 13 12.79 -13.32 -8.41
C GLY A 13 12.98 -14.83 -8.39
N ALA A 14 12.74 -15.50 -9.52
CA ALA A 14 12.88 -16.94 -9.65
C ALA A 14 14.32 -17.40 -9.41
N SER A 15 15.30 -16.65 -9.91
CA SER A 15 16.72 -16.93 -9.73
C SER A 15 17.15 -16.80 -8.26
N VAL A 16 16.71 -15.74 -7.58
CA VAL A 16 16.95 -15.57 -6.13
C VAL A 16 16.29 -16.68 -5.33
N VAL A 17 15.03 -17.02 -5.63
CA VAL A 17 14.31 -18.12 -4.96
C VAL A 17 15.02 -19.46 -5.15
N GLY A 18 15.53 -19.75 -6.35
CA GLY A 18 16.34 -20.94 -6.62
C GLY A 18 17.65 -20.96 -5.83
N TRP A 19 18.36 -19.83 -5.78
CA TRP A 19 19.59 -19.67 -5.01
C TRP A 19 19.40 -19.83 -3.49
N LEU A 20 18.25 -19.38 -2.96
CA LEU A 20 17.91 -19.52 -1.55
C LEU A 20 17.82 -20.99 -1.11
N LYS A 21 17.61 -21.95 -2.01
CA LYS A 21 17.41 -23.39 -1.71
C LYS A 21 16.50 -23.63 -0.50
N LEU A 22 15.45 -22.82 -0.38
CA LEU A 22 14.45 -22.99 0.65
C LEU A 22 13.66 -24.28 0.36
N PRO A 23 13.28 -25.05 1.38
CA PRO A 23 12.24 -26.04 1.22
C PRO A 23 10.90 -25.29 1.07
N LEU A 24 10.27 -25.36 -0.10
CA LEU A 24 9.12 -24.53 -0.47
C LEU A 24 7.88 -25.36 -0.81
N TYR A 25 6.71 -24.78 -0.63
CA TYR A 25 5.48 -25.21 -1.31
C TYR A 25 5.40 -24.59 -2.72
N PHE A 26 4.64 -25.21 -3.62
CA PHE A 26 4.49 -24.70 -5.00
C PHE A 26 3.99 -23.25 -5.06
N PHE A 27 2.87 -22.95 -4.38
CA PHE A 27 2.31 -21.59 -4.34
C PHE A 27 3.22 -20.60 -3.59
N GLU A 28 3.96 -21.07 -2.60
CA GLU A 28 4.96 -20.26 -1.90
C GLU A 28 6.11 -19.85 -2.83
N ALA A 29 6.63 -20.76 -3.65
CA ALA A 29 7.71 -20.46 -4.58
C ALA A 29 7.30 -19.42 -5.63
N ALA A 30 6.08 -19.53 -6.16
CA ALA A 30 5.51 -18.54 -7.06
C ALA A 30 5.35 -17.17 -6.38
N ALA A 31 4.83 -17.15 -5.16
CA ALA A 31 4.61 -15.91 -4.41
C ALA A 31 5.94 -15.21 -4.03
N LEU A 32 6.95 -15.96 -3.57
CA LEU A 32 8.28 -15.43 -3.31
C LEU A 32 8.93 -14.88 -4.58
N THR A 33 8.72 -15.55 -5.72
CA THR A 33 9.22 -15.09 -7.02
C THR A 33 8.65 -13.73 -7.38
N VAL A 34 7.33 -13.55 -7.21
CA VAL A 34 6.67 -12.25 -7.47
C VAL A 34 7.19 -11.18 -6.52
N VAL A 35 7.21 -11.43 -5.21
CA VAL A 35 7.61 -10.42 -4.22
C VAL A 35 9.07 -10.03 -4.39
N ILE A 36 9.99 -11.00 -4.36
CA ILE A 36 11.44 -10.74 -4.45
C ILE A 36 11.78 -10.15 -5.81
N GLY A 37 11.16 -10.66 -6.88
CA GLY A 37 11.37 -10.19 -8.24
C GLY A 37 10.96 -8.75 -8.42
N LEU A 38 9.69 -8.42 -8.15
CA LEU A 38 9.19 -7.04 -8.32
C LEU A 38 9.91 -6.07 -7.39
N PHE A 39 10.10 -6.42 -6.12
CA PHE A 39 10.78 -5.55 -5.14
C PHE A 39 12.25 -5.32 -5.49
N GLY A 40 13.01 -6.40 -5.71
CA GLY A 40 14.44 -6.32 -6.02
C GLY A 40 14.72 -5.65 -7.36
N TRP A 41 13.92 -5.96 -8.39
CA TRP A 41 14.05 -5.32 -9.70
C TRP A 41 13.73 -3.83 -9.65
N THR A 42 12.70 -3.43 -8.89
CA THR A 42 12.37 -2.02 -8.70
C THR A 42 13.52 -1.26 -8.04
N TRP A 43 14.19 -1.86 -7.05
CA TRP A 43 15.39 -1.26 -6.45
C TRP A 43 16.54 -1.12 -7.45
N LEU A 44 16.80 -2.14 -8.27
CA LEU A 44 17.81 -2.04 -9.33
C LEU A 44 17.48 -0.92 -10.32
N ALA A 45 16.22 -0.84 -10.75
CA ALA A 45 15.74 0.21 -11.65
C ALA A 45 15.87 1.60 -11.03
N PHE A 46 15.54 1.72 -9.75
CA PHE A 46 15.63 2.99 -9.03
C PHE A 46 17.09 3.45 -8.90
N LEU A 47 18.00 2.56 -8.49
CA LEU A 47 19.41 2.89 -8.32
C LEU A 47 20.09 3.29 -9.63
N THR A 48 19.75 2.68 -10.76
CA THR A 48 20.27 3.09 -12.07
C THR A 48 19.65 4.41 -12.53
N ALA A 49 18.34 4.61 -12.32
CA ALA A 49 17.63 5.83 -12.70
C ALA A 49 18.02 7.06 -11.85
N LEU A 50 18.56 6.86 -10.65
CA LEU A 50 19.12 7.93 -9.83
C LEU A 50 20.31 8.64 -10.50
N VAL A 51 21.08 7.92 -11.30
CA VAL A 51 22.33 8.43 -11.91
C VAL A 51 22.23 8.62 -13.43
N LEU A 52 21.34 7.89 -14.09
CA LEU A 52 21.22 7.87 -15.54
C LEU A 52 19.79 8.25 -15.99
N PRO A 53 19.65 8.89 -17.17
CA PRO A 53 18.33 9.05 -17.77
C PRO A 53 17.74 7.70 -18.17
N TYR A 54 16.42 7.62 -18.28
CA TYR A 54 15.71 6.34 -18.43
C TYR A 54 16.14 5.53 -19.65
N HIS A 55 16.50 6.18 -20.76
CA HIS A 55 16.97 5.49 -21.97
C HIS A 55 18.28 4.72 -21.77
N PHE A 56 19.10 5.07 -20.76
CA PHE A 56 20.27 4.29 -20.35
C PHE A 56 20.00 3.43 -19.11
N ALA A 57 19.24 3.95 -18.14
CA ALA A 57 18.95 3.26 -16.89
C ALA A 57 18.15 1.96 -17.09
N ILE A 58 17.15 1.97 -17.98
CA ILE A 58 16.29 0.80 -18.23
C ILE A 58 17.08 -0.35 -18.87
N PRO A 59 17.83 -0.17 -19.99
CA PRO A 59 18.67 -1.23 -20.53
C PRO A 59 19.73 -1.74 -19.54
N LEU A 60 20.37 -0.84 -18.79
CA LEU A 60 21.34 -1.23 -17.76
C LEU A 60 20.69 -2.10 -16.68
N THR A 61 19.48 -1.75 -16.23
CA THR A 61 18.74 -2.54 -15.24
C THR A 61 18.42 -3.93 -15.75
N ILE A 62 17.98 -4.05 -17.01
CA ILE A 62 17.74 -5.36 -17.65
C ILE A 62 19.04 -6.17 -17.72
N GLY A 63 20.16 -5.54 -18.10
CA GLY A 63 21.47 -6.17 -18.16
C GLY A 63 21.98 -6.65 -16.79
N LEU A 64 21.86 -5.81 -15.75
CA LEU A 64 22.21 -6.16 -14.37
C LEU A 64 21.32 -7.28 -13.83
N SER A 65 20.02 -7.22 -14.10
CA SER A 65 19.05 -8.26 -13.75
C SER A 65 19.42 -9.59 -14.43
N ALA A 66 19.70 -9.58 -15.74
CA ALA A 66 20.12 -10.77 -16.48
C ALA A 66 21.45 -11.34 -15.97
N GLY A 67 22.44 -10.48 -15.69
CA GLY A 67 23.70 -10.89 -15.06
C GLY A 67 23.49 -11.53 -13.69
N ALA A 68 22.65 -10.93 -12.84
CA ALA A 68 22.27 -11.52 -11.56
C ALA A 68 21.56 -12.87 -11.72
N CYS A 69 20.66 -13.01 -12.69
CA CYS A 69 20.01 -14.28 -13.01
C CYS A 69 21.05 -15.36 -13.37
N VAL A 70 22.05 -15.04 -14.20
CA VAL A 70 23.12 -15.98 -14.57
C VAL A 70 23.98 -16.37 -13.37
N LEU A 71 24.36 -15.41 -12.53
CA LEU A 71 25.18 -15.66 -11.32
C LEU A 71 24.44 -16.47 -10.26
N LEU A 72 23.13 -16.25 -10.12
CA LEU A 72 22.29 -16.93 -9.13
C LEU A 72 21.64 -18.21 -9.68
N TRP A 73 21.82 -18.50 -10.97
CA TRP A 73 21.23 -19.67 -11.61
C TRP A 73 21.67 -20.95 -10.89
N GLN A 74 20.69 -21.78 -10.56
CA GLN A 74 20.91 -23.10 -9.97
C GLN A 74 20.14 -24.13 -10.81
N PRO A 75 20.80 -25.10 -11.45
CA PRO A 75 20.12 -26.13 -12.24
C PRO A 75 19.39 -27.17 -11.38
N ARG A 76 19.59 -27.15 -10.05
CA ARG A 76 18.95 -28.10 -9.12
C ARG A 76 17.50 -27.69 -8.87
N ARG A 77 16.60 -28.68 -8.93
CA ARG A 77 15.17 -28.47 -8.67
C ARG A 77 14.92 -27.97 -7.24
N PRO A 78 13.88 -27.14 -7.02
CA PRO A 78 13.47 -26.72 -5.69
C PRO A 78 13.20 -27.93 -4.79
N GLN A 79 13.54 -27.80 -3.50
CA GLN A 79 13.15 -28.81 -2.53
C GLN A 79 11.68 -28.60 -2.17
N TRP A 80 10.81 -29.49 -2.65
CA TRP A 80 9.38 -29.40 -2.38
C TRP A 80 9.05 -29.94 -0.98
N ARG A 81 8.29 -29.18 -0.20
CA ARG A 81 7.78 -29.63 1.08
C ARG A 81 6.52 -30.48 0.90
N PRO A 82 6.40 -31.63 1.59
CA PRO A 82 5.12 -32.30 1.70
C PRO A 82 4.13 -31.42 2.48
N LEU A 83 2.87 -31.41 2.04
CA LEU A 83 1.80 -30.71 2.70
C LEU A 83 1.05 -31.68 3.64
N GLU A 84 0.81 -31.26 4.89
CA GLU A 84 0.00 -32.05 5.82
C GLU A 84 -1.41 -32.28 5.25
N GLY A 85 -1.92 -33.50 5.39
CA GLY A 85 -3.19 -33.92 4.78
C GLY A 85 -3.07 -34.32 3.30
N GLY A 86 -1.89 -34.20 2.68
CA GLY A 86 -1.64 -34.65 1.31
C GLY A 86 -2.60 -33.99 0.31
N ARG A 87 -3.35 -34.80 -0.44
CA ARG A 87 -4.25 -34.31 -1.50
C ARG A 87 -5.37 -33.40 -0.97
N SER A 88 -5.96 -33.71 0.18
CA SER A 88 -7.06 -32.89 0.73
C SER A 88 -6.57 -31.52 1.17
N GLY A 89 -5.35 -31.45 1.72
CA GLY A 89 -4.71 -30.18 2.06
C GLY A 89 -4.45 -29.32 0.83
N TRP A 90 -4.01 -29.93 -0.28
CA TRP A 90 -3.82 -29.22 -1.54
C TRP A 90 -5.13 -28.74 -2.15
N ILE A 91 -6.22 -29.52 -2.04
CA ILE A 91 -7.56 -29.10 -2.47
C ILE A 91 -8.02 -27.88 -1.67
N LEU A 92 -7.85 -27.89 -0.35
CA LEU A 92 -8.25 -26.77 0.51
C LEU A 92 -7.44 -25.50 0.23
N TRP A 93 -6.11 -25.62 0.08
CA TRP A 93 -5.27 -24.48 -0.32
C TRP A 93 -5.64 -23.99 -1.73
N GLY A 94 -5.84 -24.88 -2.69
CA GLY A 94 -6.27 -24.55 -4.05
C GLY A 94 -7.61 -23.81 -4.06
N ALA A 95 -8.59 -24.27 -3.29
CA ALA A 95 -9.90 -23.61 -3.15
C ALA A 95 -9.78 -22.21 -2.53
N ALA A 96 -9.02 -22.06 -1.44
CA ALA A 96 -8.76 -20.74 -0.85
C ALA A 96 -8.05 -19.79 -1.84
N SER A 97 -7.12 -20.32 -2.63
CA SER A 97 -6.42 -19.57 -3.67
C SER A 97 -7.36 -19.16 -4.81
N LEU A 98 -8.27 -20.03 -5.23
CA LEU A 98 -9.28 -19.73 -6.24
C LEU A 98 -10.22 -18.61 -5.77
N VAL A 99 -10.75 -18.72 -4.54
CA VAL A 99 -11.64 -17.71 -3.95
C VAL A 99 -10.93 -16.36 -3.84
N THR A 100 -9.71 -16.34 -3.28
CA THR A 100 -8.94 -15.08 -3.17
C THR A 100 -8.58 -14.50 -4.53
N THR A 101 -8.26 -15.34 -5.52
CA THR A 101 -8.01 -14.89 -6.90
C THR A 101 -9.27 -14.28 -7.53
N ALA A 102 -10.43 -14.90 -7.35
CA ALA A 102 -11.69 -14.37 -7.89
C ALA A 102 -12.07 -13.03 -7.24
N VAL A 103 -12.04 -12.96 -5.91
CA VAL A 103 -12.40 -11.76 -5.15
C VAL A 103 -11.42 -10.61 -5.41
N LEU A 104 -10.13 -10.82 -5.16
CA LEU A 104 -9.13 -9.77 -5.33
C LEU A 104 -8.92 -9.44 -6.80
N GLY A 105 -8.94 -10.43 -7.70
CA GLY A 105 -8.82 -10.19 -9.14
C GLY A 105 -9.93 -9.28 -9.67
N ARG A 106 -11.18 -9.51 -9.26
CA ARG A 106 -12.29 -8.65 -9.64
C ARG A 106 -12.17 -7.25 -9.04
N LEU A 107 -11.89 -7.13 -7.74
CA LEU A 107 -11.79 -5.83 -7.07
C LEU A 107 -10.63 -4.99 -7.63
N PHE A 108 -9.43 -5.56 -7.76
CA PHE A 108 -8.30 -4.84 -8.36
C PHE A 108 -8.61 -4.42 -9.80
N TRP A 109 -9.31 -5.25 -10.59
CA TRP A 109 -9.68 -4.91 -11.96
C TRP A 109 -10.64 -3.73 -12.03
N THR A 110 -11.67 -3.68 -11.17
CA THR A 110 -12.66 -2.59 -11.22
C THR A 110 -12.18 -1.30 -10.58
N HIS A 111 -11.28 -1.38 -9.59
CA HIS A 111 -10.86 -0.21 -8.81
C HIS A 111 -9.59 0.46 -9.33
N SER A 112 -8.80 -0.21 -10.18
CA SER A 112 -7.51 0.31 -10.65
C SER A 112 -7.60 1.26 -11.86
N LEU A 113 -8.47 2.28 -11.83
CA LEU A 113 -8.64 3.25 -12.92
C LEU A 113 -9.04 2.61 -14.25
N LEU A 114 -10.07 1.75 -14.21
CA LEU A 114 -10.61 1.13 -15.42
C LEU A 114 -11.24 2.19 -16.32
N ARG A 115 -10.86 2.21 -17.60
CA ARG A 115 -11.40 3.14 -18.59
C ARG A 115 -12.48 2.47 -19.44
N ASP A 116 -13.57 3.18 -19.69
CA ASP A 116 -14.58 2.84 -20.70
C ASP A 116 -14.91 4.04 -21.61
N SER A 117 -16.07 4.02 -22.27
CA SER A 117 -16.52 5.10 -23.16
C SER A 117 -16.97 6.37 -22.44
N THR A 118 -17.31 6.31 -21.16
CA THR A 118 -17.86 7.43 -20.38
C THR A 118 -16.85 8.03 -19.41
N GLY A 119 -15.72 7.37 -19.16
CA GLY A 119 -14.62 7.95 -18.38
C GLY A 119 -13.64 6.93 -17.83
N VAL A 120 -12.98 7.32 -16.75
CA VAL A 120 -12.10 6.48 -15.93
C VAL A 120 -12.80 6.28 -14.58
N TYR A 121 -12.80 5.05 -14.09
CA TYR A 121 -13.53 4.65 -12.88
C TYR A 121 -12.62 4.01 -11.84
N SER A 122 -12.94 4.29 -10.58
CA SER A 122 -12.41 3.60 -9.40
C SER A 122 -13.58 3.35 -8.45
N ALA A 123 -13.32 3.15 -7.17
CA ALA A 123 -14.37 3.16 -6.15
C ALA A 123 -13.79 3.29 -4.73
N GLY A 124 -14.65 3.68 -3.79
CA GLY A 124 -14.37 3.61 -2.37
C GLY A 124 -13.09 4.37 -1.98
N SER A 125 -12.30 3.79 -1.07
CA SER A 125 -11.03 4.40 -0.64
C SER A 125 -10.01 4.51 -1.78
N THR A 126 -10.11 3.64 -2.79
CA THR A 126 -9.21 3.62 -3.94
C THR A 126 -9.34 4.89 -4.78
N TRP A 127 -10.53 5.47 -4.88
CA TRP A 127 -10.76 6.67 -5.68
C TRP A 127 -9.87 7.84 -5.23
N ALA A 128 -9.79 8.08 -3.92
CA ALA A 128 -8.94 9.14 -3.38
C ALA A 128 -7.46 8.76 -3.48
N ASP A 129 -7.04 7.61 -2.93
CA ASP A 129 -5.63 7.22 -2.88
C ASP A 129 -5.00 7.09 -4.29
N PHE A 130 -5.77 6.63 -5.29
CA PHE A 130 -5.25 6.54 -6.66
C PHE A 130 -5.11 7.90 -7.32
N GLY A 131 -5.71 8.96 -6.78
CA GLY A 131 -5.38 10.34 -7.13
C GLY A 131 -3.88 10.62 -6.93
N LEU A 132 -3.38 10.34 -5.72
CA LEU A 132 -1.95 10.49 -5.41
C LEU A 132 -1.09 9.56 -6.27
N HIS A 133 -1.42 8.26 -6.26
CA HIS A 133 -0.58 7.27 -6.93
C HIS A 133 -0.51 7.51 -8.44
N SER A 134 -1.63 7.84 -9.10
CA SER A 134 -1.62 8.17 -10.52
C SER A 134 -0.85 9.46 -10.82
N ALA A 135 -0.90 10.46 -9.93
CA ALA A 135 -0.09 11.67 -10.09
C ALA A 135 1.42 11.36 -10.06
N ILE A 136 1.88 10.55 -9.10
CA ILE A 136 3.28 10.11 -9.01
C ILE A 136 3.68 9.27 -10.24
N ILE A 137 2.85 8.30 -10.62
CA ILE A 137 3.09 7.40 -11.75
C ILE A 137 3.20 8.20 -13.06
N SER A 138 2.21 9.04 -13.34
CA SER A 138 2.15 9.83 -14.57
C SER A 138 3.31 10.82 -14.64
N HIS A 139 3.67 11.44 -13.52
CA HIS A 139 4.81 12.36 -13.44
C HIS A 139 6.14 11.68 -13.76
N PHE A 140 6.43 10.53 -13.15
CA PHE A 140 7.63 9.77 -13.50
C PHE A 140 7.63 9.24 -14.93
N ALA A 141 6.47 8.92 -15.49
CA ALA A 141 6.38 8.35 -16.83
C ALA A 141 6.72 9.36 -17.94
N VAL A 142 6.35 10.64 -17.75
CA VAL A 142 6.54 11.70 -18.77
C VAL A 142 7.94 12.31 -18.78
N LEU A 143 8.69 12.22 -17.68
CA LEU A 143 10.04 12.76 -17.58
C LEU A 143 11.09 11.84 -18.20
N ASP A 144 12.20 12.39 -18.71
CA ASP A 144 13.31 11.59 -19.24
C ASP A 144 14.33 11.15 -18.18
N ARG A 145 14.31 11.81 -17.02
CA ARG A 145 15.13 11.52 -15.85
C ARG A 145 14.24 11.45 -14.63
N LEU A 146 14.63 10.61 -13.68
CA LEU A 146 14.00 10.56 -12.38
C LEU A 146 14.20 11.90 -11.66
N GLN A 147 13.10 12.53 -11.29
CA GLN A 147 13.08 13.70 -10.41
C GLN A 147 12.32 13.30 -9.14
N LEU A 148 12.83 13.67 -7.97
CA LEU A 148 12.23 13.32 -6.67
C LEU A 148 11.45 14.51 -6.08
N ASP A 149 10.75 15.25 -6.93
CA ASP A 149 9.76 16.24 -6.54
C ASP A 149 8.37 15.60 -6.37
N LEU A 150 7.56 16.24 -5.52
CA LEU A 150 6.20 15.79 -5.25
C LEU A 150 5.24 16.47 -6.25
N PRO A 151 4.64 15.74 -7.21
CA PRO A 151 3.83 16.35 -8.26
C PRO A 151 2.52 16.96 -7.76
N VAL A 152 2.09 16.66 -6.53
CA VAL A 152 0.91 17.26 -5.89
C VAL A 152 1.26 18.46 -5.01
N ALA A 153 2.53 18.89 -4.98
CA ALA A 153 2.98 20.06 -4.25
C ALA A 153 4.29 20.58 -4.86
N SER A 154 4.19 21.36 -5.94
CA SER A 154 5.35 21.87 -6.68
C SER A 154 6.42 22.50 -5.76
N GLY A 155 7.69 22.17 -6.00
CA GLY A 155 8.81 22.60 -5.17
C GLY A 155 9.02 21.80 -3.86
N ALA A 156 8.09 20.93 -3.46
CA ALA A 156 8.32 19.98 -2.37
C ALA A 156 9.02 18.71 -2.88
N LYS A 157 9.74 18.02 -1.99
CA LYS A 157 10.39 16.74 -2.28
C LYS A 157 9.46 15.56 -1.99
N LEU A 158 9.59 14.51 -2.79
CA LEU A 158 8.84 13.27 -2.61
C LEU A 158 9.41 12.46 -1.44
N THR A 159 8.67 12.45 -0.33
CA THR A 159 8.99 11.69 0.88
C THR A 159 8.03 10.53 1.14
N TYR A 160 6.87 10.52 0.47
CA TYR A 160 5.93 9.40 0.47
C TYR A 160 6.58 8.15 -0.16
N PRO A 161 6.35 6.93 0.36
CA PRO A 161 6.93 5.71 -0.22
C PRO A 161 6.43 5.44 -1.65
N PHE A 162 7.29 5.66 -2.64
CA PHE A 162 6.91 5.74 -4.05
C PHE A 162 7.40 4.57 -4.92
N LEU A 163 8.16 3.61 -4.38
CA LEU A 163 8.84 2.60 -5.22
C LEU A 163 7.88 1.78 -6.09
N ILE A 164 6.71 1.41 -5.57
CA ILE A 164 5.71 0.69 -6.37
C ILE A 164 5.06 1.58 -7.44
N ASP A 165 4.98 2.89 -7.21
CA ASP A 165 4.56 3.89 -8.20
C ASP A 165 5.62 4.05 -9.28
N PHE A 166 6.90 4.07 -8.89
CA PHE A 166 8.02 4.06 -9.82
C PHE A 166 8.01 2.83 -10.74
N LEU A 167 7.76 1.64 -10.20
CA LEU A 167 7.59 0.42 -11.00
C LEU A 167 6.46 0.58 -12.04
N SER A 168 5.30 1.08 -11.63
CA SER A 168 4.16 1.32 -12.52
C SER A 168 4.44 2.41 -13.54
N ALA A 169 5.20 3.45 -13.19
CA ALA A 169 5.61 4.50 -14.11
C ALA A 169 6.47 3.96 -15.24
N LEU A 170 7.40 3.04 -14.95
CA LEU A 170 8.20 2.38 -15.98
C LEU A 170 7.31 1.54 -16.92
N TYR A 171 6.31 0.84 -16.40
CA TYR A 171 5.35 0.11 -17.24
C TYR A 171 4.49 1.03 -18.11
N LEU A 172 4.00 2.14 -17.55
CA LEU A 172 3.22 3.14 -18.27
C LEU A 172 4.05 3.77 -19.39
N ARG A 173 5.28 4.18 -19.09
CA ARG A 173 6.23 4.74 -20.06
C ARG A 173 6.49 3.77 -21.23
N ASP A 174 6.59 2.48 -20.95
CA ASP A 174 6.99 1.45 -21.91
C ASP A 174 5.82 0.69 -22.58
N GLY A 175 4.62 1.27 -22.50
CA GLY A 175 3.48 0.97 -23.38
C GLY A 175 2.25 0.35 -22.72
N TRP A 176 2.24 0.13 -21.41
CA TRP A 176 1.01 -0.30 -20.72
C TRP A 176 0.06 0.87 -20.48
N SER A 177 -1.25 0.59 -20.43
CA SER A 177 -2.21 1.59 -19.96
C SER A 177 -1.99 1.88 -18.47
N LEU A 178 -2.43 3.05 -18.01
CA LEU A 178 -2.42 3.39 -16.58
C LEU A 178 -3.12 2.31 -15.74
N HIS A 179 -4.27 1.84 -16.22
CA HIS A 179 -5.01 0.72 -15.62
C HIS A 179 -4.14 -0.53 -15.44
N LEU A 180 -3.52 -1.02 -16.53
CA LEU A 180 -2.73 -2.25 -16.47
C LEU A 180 -1.46 -2.09 -15.62
N SER A 181 -0.85 -0.90 -15.66
CA SER A 181 0.33 -0.56 -14.85
C SER A 181 0.06 -0.58 -13.35
N LEU A 182 -1.18 -0.30 -12.93
CA LEU A 182 -1.64 -0.36 -11.54
C LEU A 182 -2.12 -1.77 -11.17
N PHE A 183 -3.04 -2.32 -11.99
CA PHE A 183 -3.73 -3.58 -11.76
C PHE A 183 -2.77 -4.75 -11.61
N LEU A 184 -1.87 -4.97 -12.58
CA LEU A 184 -1.09 -6.20 -12.65
C LEU A 184 -0.10 -6.36 -11.48
N PRO A 185 0.80 -5.38 -11.18
CA PRO A 185 1.63 -5.51 -9.99
C PRO A 185 0.81 -5.52 -8.70
N GLY A 186 -0.32 -4.79 -8.65
CA GLY A 186 -1.21 -4.75 -7.50
C GLY A 186 -1.79 -6.12 -7.14
N VAL A 187 -2.50 -6.73 -8.09
CA VAL A 187 -3.16 -8.02 -7.90
C VAL A 187 -2.16 -9.15 -7.65
N LEU A 188 -1.02 -9.15 -8.35
CA LEU A 188 0.00 -10.19 -8.18
C LEU A 188 0.63 -10.14 -6.78
N LEU A 189 0.94 -8.95 -6.28
CA LEU A 189 1.47 -8.79 -4.92
C LEU A 189 0.41 -9.14 -3.88
N ALA A 190 -0.85 -8.72 -4.05
CA ALA A 190 -1.93 -9.07 -3.14
C ALA A 190 -2.17 -10.59 -3.06
N LEU A 191 -2.16 -11.28 -4.21
CA LEU A 191 -2.27 -12.74 -4.24
C LEU A 191 -1.03 -13.41 -3.63
N ALA A 192 0.17 -12.90 -3.92
CA ALA A 192 1.40 -13.39 -3.30
C ALA A 192 1.35 -13.25 -1.77
N ILE A 193 0.85 -12.13 -1.23
CA ILE A 193 0.64 -11.92 0.21
C ILE A 193 -0.26 -13.02 0.80
N CYS A 194 -1.39 -13.32 0.15
CA CYS A 194 -2.27 -14.41 0.60
C CYS A 194 -1.53 -15.76 0.64
N GLN A 195 -0.75 -16.08 -0.40
CA GLN A 195 0.00 -17.35 -0.46
C GLN A 195 1.15 -17.42 0.57
N LEU A 196 1.86 -16.32 0.79
CA LEU A 196 2.92 -16.25 1.79
C LEU A 196 2.36 -16.32 3.21
N LEU A 197 1.19 -15.73 3.47
CA LEU A 197 0.51 -15.86 4.76
C LEU A 197 0.10 -17.30 5.03
N LEU A 198 -0.51 -17.98 4.05
CA LEU A 198 -0.85 -19.40 4.15
C LEU A 198 0.39 -20.25 4.44
N SER A 199 1.48 -20.02 3.70
CA SER A 199 2.74 -20.72 3.90
C SER A 199 3.37 -20.43 5.27
N PHE A 200 3.36 -19.18 5.71
CA PHE A 200 3.89 -18.81 7.02
C PHE A 200 3.10 -19.45 8.15
N SER A 201 1.77 -19.48 8.06
CA SER A 201 0.91 -20.20 9.01
C SER A 201 1.19 -21.71 9.01
N LEU A 202 1.40 -22.33 7.86
CA LEU A 202 1.80 -23.74 7.76
C LEU A 202 3.17 -24.00 8.39
N ARG A 203 4.10 -23.06 8.26
CA ARG A 203 5.42 -23.13 8.90
C ARG A 203 5.33 -23.09 10.42
N LEU A 204 4.45 -22.23 10.95
CA LEU A 204 4.23 -22.14 12.39
C LEU A 204 3.48 -23.37 12.94
N PHE A 205 2.36 -23.73 12.32
CA PHE A 205 1.39 -24.64 12.95
C PHE A 205 1.26 -26.00 12.28
N GLY A 206 1.81 -26.20 11.09
CA GLY A 206 1.65 -27.43 10.30
C GLY A 206 0.29 -27.59 9.61
N HIS A 207 -0.75 -26.91 10.07
CA HIS A 207 -2.13 -27.19 9.66
C HIS A 207 -2.68 -26.22 8.61
N VAL A 208 -3.08 -26.75 7.45
CA VAL A 208 -3.69 -25.97 6.36
C VAL A 208 -5.03 -25.35 6.75
N GLY A 209 -5.82 -26.02 7.60
CA GLY A 209 -7.06 -25.45 8.14
C GLY A 209 -6.82 -24.21 9.00
N ALA A 210 -5.73 -24.18 9.77
CA ALA A 210 -5.34 -23.01 10.55
C ALA A 210 -4.92 -21.86 9.62
N ALA A 211 -4.18 -22.19 8.56
CA ALA A 211 -3.76 -21.23 7.54
C ALA A 211 -4.96 -20.59 6.84
N VAL A 212 -5.90 -21.40 6.34
CA VAL A 212 -7.09 -20.89 5.65
C VAL A 212 -7.99 -20.10 6.60
N GLY A 213 -8.26 -20.61 7.81
CA GLY A 213 -9.06 -19.88 8.80
C GLY A 213 -8.42 -18.54 9.20
N GLY A 214 -7.09 -18.52 9.38
CA GLY A 214 -6.34 -17.30 9.68
C GLY A 214 -6.36 -16.30 8.53
N LEU A 215 -6.18 -16.76 7.28
CA LEU A 215 -6.30 -15.92 6.09
C LEU A 215 -7.70 -15.31 5.98
N SER A 216 -8.76 -16.12 6.14
CA SER A 216 -10.14 -15.66 6.06
C SER A 216 -10.45 -14.60 7.11
N LEU A 217 -10.07 -14.81 8.37
CA LEU A 217 -10.26 -13.83 9.44
C LEU A 217 -9.47 -12.54 9.20
N PHE A 218 -8.28 -12.64 8.61
CA PHE A 218 -7.43 -11.49 8.33
C PHE A 218 -7.99 -10.63 7.18
N LEU A 219 -8.42 -11.26 6.07
CA LEU A 219 -9.07 -10.55 4.96
C LEU A 219 -10.41 -9.93 5.36
N LEU A 220 -11.10 -10.52 6.32
CA LEU A 220 -12.41 -10.07 6.83
C LEU A 220 -12.30 -9.31 8.15
N MET A 221 -11.11 -8.80 8.51
CA MET A 221 -10.98 -7.95 9.68
C MET A 221 -11.81 -6.67 9.53
N GLY A 222 -12.18 -6.07 10.65
CA GLY A 222 -12.87 -4.79 10.69
C GLY A 222 -13.27 -4.41 12.10
N SER A 223 -13.75 -3.18 12.23
CA SER A 223 -14.23 -2.60 13.48
C SER A 223 -15.38 -3.43 14.04
N ALA A 224 -15.28 -3.83 15.31
CA ALA A 224 -16.31 -4.63 15.98
C ALA A 224 -17.67 -3.91 16.05
N ALA A 225 -17.68 -2.57 16.07
CA ALA A 225 -18.91 -1.78 16.02
C ALA A 225 -19.73 -2.00 14.73
N GLY A 226 -19.09 -2.40 13.64
CA GLY A 226 -19.73 -2.62 12.34
C GLY A 226 -20.87 -3.63 12.39
N LEU A 227 -20.74 -4.68 13.20
CA LEU A 227 -21.79 -5.70 13.33
C LEU A 227 -23.07 -5.12 13.95
N ARG A 228 -22.91 -4.31 15.02
CA ARG A 228 -24.03 -3.65 15.68
C ARG A 228 -24.74 -2.71 14.72
N LEU A 229 -23.99 -1.91 13.97
CA LEU A 229 -24.53 -0.95 13.02
C LEU A 229 -25.25 -1.65 11.86
N ALA A 230 -24.67 -2.70 11.30
CA ALA A 230 -25.30 -3.49 10.25
C ALA A 230 -26.63 -4.08 10.70
N TYR A 231 -26.69 -4.59 11.94
CA TYR A 231 -27.94 -5.09 12.50
C TYR A 231 -28.99 -3.99 12.65
N VAL A 232 -28.62 -2.84 13.20
CA VAL A 232 -29.54 -1.70 13.38
C VAL A 232 -30.05 -1.19 12.03
N ASP A 233 -29.17 -1.00 11.05
CA ASP A 233 -29.54 -0.54 9.72
C ASP A 233 -30.46 -1.53 9.00
N TRP A 234 -30.17 -2.84 9.13
CA TRP A 234 -31.03 -3.88 8.58
C TRP A 234 -32.43 -3.84 9.19
N GLN A 235 -32.53 -3.77 10.52
CA GLN A 235 -33.83 -3.68 11.22
C GLN A 235 -34.62 -2.42 10.82
N HIS A 236 -33.96 -1.26 10.75
CA HIS A 236 -34.60 -0.02 10.36
C HIS A 236 -35.01 0.02 8.88
N SER A 237 -34.31 -0.71 8.01
CA SER A 237 -34.62 -0.75 6.58
C SER A 237 -35.97 -1.42 6.27
N GLY A 238 -36.45 -2.30 7.15
CA GLY A 238 -37.63 -3.14 6.91
C GLY A 238 -37.46 -4.14 5.75
N ARG A 239 -36.25 -4.28 5.18
CA ARG A 239 -35.94 -5.15 4.04
C ARG A 239 -35.69 -6.58 4.50
N SER A 240 -35.93 -7.55 3.59
CA SER A 240 -35.42 -8.91 3.79
C SER A 240 -33.89 -8.90 3.84
N LEU A 241 -33.27 -9.88 4.51
CA LEU A 241 -31.81 -9.95 4.60
C LEU A 241 -31.13 -9.99 3.19
N PRO A 242 -31.61 -10.79 2.21
CA PRO A 242 -31.06 -10.75 0.85
C PRO A 242 -31.14 -9.38 0.18
N ASP A 243 -32.26 -8.67 0.31
CA ASP A 243 -32.46 -7.34 -0.29
C ASP A 243 -31.60 -6.26 0.39
N PHE A 244 -31.32 -6.42 1.68
CA PHE A 244 -30.38 -5.56 2.39
C PHE A 244 -28.94 -5.80 1.95
N LEU A 245 -28.55 -7.07 1.74
CA LEU A 245 -27.19 -7.43 1.33
C LEU A 245 -26.89 -7.07 -0.14
N SER A 246 -27.91 -6.96 -1.00
CA SER A 246 -27.73 -6.60 -2.42
C SER A 246 -27.46 -5.11 -2.64
N ASP A 247 -27.80 -4.26 -1.67
CA ASP A 247 -27.69 -2.80 -1.70
C ASP A 247 -27.38 -2.30 -0.28
N LEU A 248 -26.10 -2.40 0.11
CA LEU A 248 -25.67 -2.01 1.45
C LEU A 248 -25.59 -0.48 1.54
N PRO A 249 -26.15 0.14 2.60
CA PRO A 249 -26.22 1.59 2.69
C PRO A 249 -24.88 2.27 3.02
N ARG A 250 -23.89 1.51 3.49
CA ARG A 250 -22.56 2.01 3.89
C ARG A 250 -21.53 0.89 3.99
N ASP A 251 -20.26 1.29 4.07
CA ASP A 251 -19.17 0.42 4.53
C ASP A 251 -19.21 0.26 6.06
N TYR A 252 -19.34 -0.97 6.54
CA TYR A 252 -19.44 -1.28 7.98
C TYR A 252 -18.10 -1.35 8.72
N THR A 253 -17.02 -0.89 8.10
CA THR A 253 -15.70 -0.76 8.71
C THR A 253 -15.15 0.66 8.64
N VAL A 254 -15.66 1.51 7.75
CA VAL A 254 -15.35 2.96 7.68
C VAL A 254 -16.38 3.74 8.52
N LEU A 255 -16.17 3.77 9.84
CA LEU A 255 -17.16 4.24 10.82
C LEU A 255 -16.72 5.54 11.49
N ASN A 256 -16.64 6.62 10.71
CA ASN A 256 -16.12 7.90 11.19
C ASN A 256 -16.94 8.47 12.36
N ALA A 257 -18.27 8.35 12.37
CA ALA A 257 -19.09 8.90 13.44
C ALA A 257 -18.84 8.17 14.77
N GLU A 258 -18.73 6.84 14.72
CA GLU A 258 -18.54 5.95 15.86
C GLU A 258 -17.08 5.80 16.31
N ASN A 259 -16.15 6.53 15.70
CA ASN A 259 -14.71 6.40 15.93
C ASN A 259 -14.17 4.98 15.67
N GLY A 260 -14.71 4.30 14.65
CA GLY A 260 -14.17 3.05 14.14
C GLY A 260 -12.96 3.30 13.25
N GLN A 261 -11.80 2.99 13.79
CA GLN A 261 -10.47 3.15 13.20
C GLN A 261 -9.91 1.85 12.64
N VAL A 262 -10.43 0.67 13.04
CA VAL A 262 -10.09 -0.61 12.40
C VAL A 262 -10.95 -0.79 11.16
N THR A 263 -10.41 -0.38 10.02
CA THR A 263 -11.05 -0.56 8.72
C THR A 263 -10.68 -1.91 8.10
N ASN A 264 -11.42 -2.36 7.08
CA ASN A 264 -11.15 -3.64 6.45
C ASN A 264 -9.83 -3.67 5.67
N LEU A 265 -9.09 -4.77 5.80
CA LEU A 265 -7.79 -4.98 5.15
C LEU A 265 -7.87 -4.95 3.61
N VAL A 266 -8.92 -5.48 2.99
CA VAL A 266 -9.02 -5.51 1.53
C VAL A 266 -9.37 -4.11 1.01
N THR A 267 -10.45 -3.52 1.50
CA THR A 267 -11.07 -2.30 0.94
C THR A 267 -10.28 -1.03 1.24
N THR A 268 -9.63 -0.95 2.40
CA THR A 268 -8.95 0.28 2.85
C THR A 268 -7.43 0.18 2.92
N THR A 269 -6.88 -1.03 2.73
CA THR A 269 -5.44 -1.27 2.85
C THR A 269 -4.84 -1.91 1.59
N LEU A 270 -5.23 -3.13 1.20
CA LEU A 270 -4.62 -3.82 0.06
C LEU A 270 -4.96 -3.14 -1.29
N LEU A 271 -6.20 -2.72 -1.49
CA LEU A 271 -6.63 -2.04 -2.71
C LEU A 271 -6.02 -0.63 -2.86
N PRO A 272 -6.23 0.30 -1.90
CA PRO A 272 -5.85 1.69 -2.11
C PRO A 272 -4.37 1.98 -1.79
N GLN A 273 -3.79 1.37 -0.74
CA GLN A 273 -2.45 1.73 -0.25
C GLN A 273 -1.36 0.93 -0.97
N ARG A 274 -0.94 1.38 -2.16
CA ARG A 274 -0.02 0.59 -3.00
C ARG A 274 1.29 0.21 -2.30
N ALA A 275 1.87 1.12 -1.52
CA ALA A 275 3.11 0.89 -0.80
C ALA A 275 3.03 -0.32 0.16
N ILE A 276 1.85 -0.61 0.72
CA ILE A 276 1.67 -1.73 1.64
C ILE A 276 1.78 -3.09 0.95
N LEU A 277 1.60 -3.16 -0.37
CA LEU A 277 1.76 -4.40 -1.13
C LEU A 277 3.22 -4.85 -1.15
N PHE A 278 4.17 -3.93 -1.32
CA PHE A 278 5.58 -4.21 -1.08
C PHE A 278 5.85 -4.49 0.40
N GLY A 279 5.26 -3.68 1.30
CA GLY A 279 5.39 -3.88 2.74
C GLY A 279 5.03 -5.29 3.20
N PHE A 280 3.78 -5.74 2.99
CA PHE A 280 3.32 -7.07 3.39
C PHE A 280 4.05 -8.19 2.65
N GLY A 281 4.27 -8.07 1.34
CA GLY A 281 4.96 -9.10 0.57
C GLY A 281 6.36 -9.35 1.12
N VAL A 282 7.15 -8.29 1.27
CA VAL A 282 8.52 -8.37 1.80
C VAL A 282 8.50 -8.76 3.28
N GLY A 283 7.57 -8.22 4.07
CA GLY A 283 7.43 -8.55 5.50
C GLY A 283 7.17 -10.04 5.73
N LEU A 284 6.22 -10.65 5.01
CA LEU A 284 5.96 -12.09 5.09
C LEU A 284 7.14 -12.92 4.58
N THR A 285 7.83 -12.46 3.53
CA THR A 285 9.07 -13.09 3.05
C THR A 285 10.13 -13.11 4.15
N VAL A 286 10.34 -11.98 4.84
CA VAL A 286 11.26 -11.87 5.97
C VAL A 286 10.85 -12.81 7.11
N LEU A 287 9.56 -12.87 7.47
CA LEU A 287 9.08 -13.77 8.52
C LEU A 287 9.34 -15.25 8.17
N ILE A 288 9.12 -15.67 6.92
CA ILE A 288 9.42 -17.02 6.42
C ILE A 288 10.92 -17.32 6.49
N LEU A 289 11.76 -16.38 6.06
CA LEU A 289 13.22 -16.51 6.10
C LEU A 289 13.75 -16.60 7.53
N LEU A 290 13.30 -15.72 8.42
CA LEU A 290 13.68 -15.73 9.84
C LEU A 290 13.21 -17.00 10.54
N HIS A 291 12.00 -17.48 10.22
CA HIS A 291 11.51 -18.76 10.72
C HIS A 291 12.42 -19.90 10.28
N THR A 292 12.76 -19.94 9.00
CA THR A 292 13.62 -21.00 8.44
C THR A 292 15.04 -20.91 9.00
N ALA A 293 15.59 -19.70 9.18
CA ALA A 293 16.87 -19.46 9.83
C ALA A 293 16.90 -19.99 11.27
N ARG A 294 15.84 -19.73 12.04
CA ARG A 294 15.73 -20.19 13.43
C ARG A 294 15.75 -21.71 13.57
N HIS A 295 15.18 -22.43 12.60
CA HIS A 295 15.11 -23.89 12.57
C HIS A 295 16.35 -24.56 11.98
N THR A 296 16.93 -23.99 10.92
CA THR A 296 18.07 -24.59 10.18
C THR A 296 19.44 -24.11 10.68
N GLY A 297 19.50 -22.94 11.31
CA GLY A 297 20.75 -22.27 11.69
C GLY A 297 21.50 -21.61 10.52
N GLU A 298 20.96 -21.66 9.31
CA GLU A 298 21.66 -21.16 8.12
C GLU A 298 21.69 -19.63 8.05
N ARG A 299 22.91 -19.07 8.04
CA ARG A 299 23.14 -17.61 8.07
C ARG A 299 22.65 -16.88 6.83
N ARG A 300 22.57 -17.55 5.67
CA ARG A 300 22.11 -16.93 4.41
C ARG A 300 20.71 -16.34 4.53
N TYR A 301 19.80 -17.02 5.24
CA TYR A 301 18.44 -16.53 5.43
C TYR A 301 18.43 -15.28 6.30
N LEU A 302 19.29 -15.20 7.33
CA LEU A 302 19.46 -13.99 8.15
C LEU A 302 19.99 -12.82 7.32
N PHE A 303 21.01 -13.03 6.49
CA PHE A 303 21.58 -11.96 5.68
C PHE A 303 20.59 -11.44 4.63
N VAL A 304 19.83 -12.33 3.98
CA VAL A 304 18.78 -11.93 3.04
C VAL A 304 17.65 -11.20 3.77
N SER A 305 17.24 -11.66 4.95
CA SER A 305 16.30 -10.92 5.80
C SER A 305 16.84 -9.53 6.15
N GLY A 306 18.10 -9.41 6.55
CA GLY A 306 18.73 -8.12 6.86
C GLY A 306 18.73 -7.18 5.66
N ALA A 307 19.07 -7.67 4.47
CA ALA A 307 19.04 -6.89 3.23
C ALA A 307 17.62 -6.42 2.89
N LEU A 308 16.63 -7.33 2.93
CA LEU A 308 15.23 -7.00 2.68
C LEU A 308 14.69 -5.97 3.69
N ILE A 309 15.02 -6.14 4.98
CA ILE A 309 14.65 -5.17 6.02
C ILE A 309 15.27 -3.81 5.72
N GLY A 310 16.57 -3.77 5.42
CA GLY A 310 17.29 -2.54 5.15
C GLY A 310 16.78 -1.77 3.94
N LEU A 311 16.16 -2.45 2.96
CA LEU A 311 15.57 -1.86 1.76
C LEU A 311 14.09 -1.45 1.92
N LEU A 312 13.48 -1.63 3.09
CA LEU A 312 12.09 -1.27 3.32
C LEU A 312 11.80 0.21 3.56
N PRO A 313 12.64 1.06 4.19
CA PRO A 313 12.23 2.42 4.59
C PRO A 313 11.62 3.27 3.48
N MET A 314 12.15 3.21 2.25
CA MET A 314 11.64 3.95 1.10
C MET A 314 10.46 3.25 0.39
N ALA A 315 10.26 1.96 0.64
CA ALA A 315 9.15 1.18 0.09
C ALA A 315 7.93 1.20 1.02
N HIS A 316 8.15 0.94 2.30
CA HIS A 316 7.14 0.93 3.35
C HIS A 316 7.81 0.97 4.75
N PRO A 317 7.93 2.15 5.40
CA PRO A 317 8.67 2.31 6.65
C PRO A 317 8.03 1.59 7.85
N HIS A 318 6.71 1.39 7.86
CA HIS A 318 6.04 0.66 8.94
C HIS A 318 6.48 -0.82 8.96
N THR A 319 6.63 -1.46 7.79
CA THR A 319 7.14 -2.85 7.72
C THR A 319 8.60 -2.92 8.17
N PHE A 320 9.41 -1.89 7.87
CA PHE A 320 10.79 -1.82 8.41
C PHE A 320 10.78 -1.89 9.94
N ILE A 321 9.92 -1.12 10.62
CA ILE A 321 9.76 -1.17 12.07
C ILE A 321 9.36 -2.57 12.54
N ILE A 322 8.33 -3.16 11.93
CA ILE A 322 7.82 -4.48 12.31
C ILE A 322 8.92 -5.55 12.20
N CYS A 323 9.56 -5.64 11.03
CA CYS A 323 10.58 -6.65 10.79
C CYS A 323 11.84 -6.42 11.65
N GLY A 324 12.19 -5.16 11.92
CA GLY A 324 13.27 -4.80 12.83
C GLY A 324 13.00 -5.29 14.26
N VAL A 325 11.80 -5.02 14.77
CA VAL A 325 11.37 -5.48 16.11
C VAL A 325 11.36 -7.01 16.20
N VAL A 326 10.88 -7.71 15.17
CA VAL A 326 10.92 -9.19 15.11
C VAL A 326 12.36 -9.70 15.07
N LEU A 327 13.24 -9.11 14.26
CA LEU A 327 14.66 -9.48 14.20
C LEU A 327 15.35 -9.29 15.55
N VAL A 328 15.08 -8.18 16.24
CA VAL A 328 15.61 -7.91 17.59
C VAL A 328 15.14 -8.98 18.57
N ALA A 329 13.84 -9.30 18.59
CA ALA A 329 13.30 -10.33 19.48
C ALA A 329 13.92 -11.71 19.23
N LEU A 330 14.09 -12.10 17.96
CA LEU A 330 14.77 -13.34 17.60
C LEU A 330 16.26 -13.33 17.93
N THR A 331 16.91 -12.17 17.84
CA THR A 331 18.30 -12.00 18.28
C THR A 331 18.43 -12.23 19.78
N VAL A 332 17.55 -11.63 20.57
CA VAL A 332 17.50 -11.81 22.03
C VAL A 332 17.19 -13.27 22.38
N GLU A 333 16.20 -13.89 21.74
CA GLU A 333 15.89 -15.32 21.94
C GLU A 333 17.07 -16.22 21.58
N ALA A 334 17.76 -15.95 20.47
CA ALA A 334 18.93 -16.70 20.05
C ALA A 334 20.08 -16.56 21.05
N ALA A 335 20.32 -15.36 21.61
CA ALA A 335 21.34 -15.14 22.62
C ALA A 335 21.09 -15.98 23.88
N PHE A 336 19.84 -16.01 24.38
CA PHE A 336 19.46 -16.84 25.52
C PHE A 336 19.53 -18.35 25.22
N ARG A 337 19.01 -18.77 24.06
CA ARG A 337 18.99 -20.17 23.63
C ARG A 337 20.39 -20.73 23.41
N LEU A 338 21.28 -19.96 22.79
CA LEU A 338 22.63 -20.39 22.42
C LEU A 338 23.66 -20.11 23.52
N ARG A 339 23.34 -19.26 24.51
CA ARG A 339 24.25 -18.79 25.57
C ARG A 339 25.55 -18.15 25.03
N GLN A 340 25.48 -17.54 23.85
CA GLN A 340 26.58 -16.83 23.21
C GLN A 340 26.04 -15.71 22.31
N PRO A 341 26.87 -14.70 21.96
CA PRO A 341 26.45 -13.63 21.05
C PRO A 341 26.01 -14.21 19.68
N PRO A 342 24.77 -13.93 19.23
CA PRO A 342 24.25 -14.47 17.97
C PRO A 342 24.76 -13.64 16.79
N TRP A 343 26.07 -13.73 16.49
CA TRP A 343 26.77 -12.90 15.50
C TRP A 343 26.08 -12.82 14.12
N GLY A 344 25.47 -13.91 13.64
CA GLY A 344 24.73 -13.90 12.37
C GLY A 344 23.51 -12.98 12.39
N HIS A 345 22.80 -12.89 13.51
CA HIS A 345 21.66 -11.98 13.67
C HIS A 345 22.13 -10.54 13.81
N LEU A 346 23.20 -10.31 14.60
CA LEU A 346 23.81 -8.98 14.75
C LEU A 346 24.30 -8.45 13.41
N ALA A 347 25.00 -9.26 12.61
CA ALA A 347 25.46 -8.88 11.28
C ALA A 347 24.29 -8.60 10.31
N ALA A 348 23.20 -9.37 10.38
CA ALA A 348 21.99 -9.07 9.62
C ALA A 348 21.34 -7.74 10.03
N GLY A 349 21.29 -7.45 11.34
CA GLY A 349 20.79 -6.18 11.87
C GLY A 349 21.66 -4.99 11.45
N VAL A 350 22.98 -5.12 11.56
CA VAL A 350 23.93 -4.10 11.10
C VAL A 350 23.77 -3.86 9.60
N GLY A 351 23.69 -4.92 8.79
CA GLY A 351 23.46 -4.81 7.34
C GLY A 351 22.14 -4.11 7.01
N ALA A 352 21.07 -4.41 7.76
CA ALA A 352 19.79 -3.73 7.61
C ALA A 352 19.91 -2.23 7.90
N ILE A 353 20.58 -1.84 8.99
CA ILE A 353 20.78 -0.43 9.35
C ILE A 353 21.61 0.30 8.30
N VAL A 354 22.73 -0.29 7.85
CA VAL A 354 23.59 0.31 6.81
C VAL A 354 22.80 0.65 5.55
N LEU A 355 21.92 -0.26 5.11
CA LEU A 355 21.06 -0.03 3.94
C LEU A 355 19.92 0.96 4.21
N ALA A 356 19.38 0.97 5.43
CA ALA A 356 18.24 1.81 5.82
C ALA A 356 18.63 3.28 6.03
N VAL A 357 19.83 3.56 6.57
CA VAL A 357 20.30 4.91 6.91
C VAL A 357 20.16 5.92 5.77
N PRO A 358 20.63 5.68 4.53
CA PRO A 358 20.50 6.67 3.46
C PRO A 358 19.04 6.99 3.10
N GLN A 359 18.16 6.00 3.18
CA GLN A 359 16.73 6.18 2.90
C GLN A 359 16.05 7.03 3.98
N LEU A 360 16.32 6.70 5.25
CA LEU A 360 15.79 7.44 6.41
C LEU A 360 16.34 8.87 6.44
N ALA A 361 17.63 9.05 6.13
CA ALA A 361 18.24 10.37 6.02
C ALA A 361 17.58 11.21 4.92
N TRP A 362 17.32 10.63 3.74
CA TRP A 362 16.57 11.32 2.69
C TRP A 362 15.18 11.75 3.18
N GLN A 363 14.40 10.84 3.75
CA GLN A 363 13.04 11.14 4.22
C GLN A 363 13.00 12.26 5.28
N GLN A 364 13.98 12.29 6.19
CA GLN A 364 14.07 13.33 7.22
C GLN A 364 14.60 14.66 6.68
N LEU A 365 15.60 14.65 5.81
CA LEU A 365 16.20 15.88 5.26
C LEU A 365 15.32 16.53 4.20
N ALA A 366 14.52 15.74 3.48
CA ALA A 366 13.62 16.20 2.43
C ALA A 366 12.33 16.85 2.98
N ASN A 367 12.00 16.65 4.26
CA ASN A 367 10.90 17.33 4.93
C ASN A 367 11.39 18.05 6.19
N GLY A 368 11.47 19.38 6.15
CA GLY A 368 11.95 20.20 7.28
C GLY A 368 11.12 20.06 8.57
N GLY A 369 9.87 19.57 8.49
CA GLY A 369 9.03 19.26 9.65
C GLY A 369 9.21 17.83 10.20
N GLY A 370 10.04 17.01 9.57
CA GLY A 370 10.13 15.58 9.85
C GLY A 370 8.83 14.83 9.55
N THR A 371 8.72 13.59 10.04
CA THR A 371 7.57 12.71 9.75
C THR A 371 6.28 13.07 10.51
N GLY A 372 6.29 14.09 11.37
CA GLY A 372 5.12 14.52 12.15
C GLY A 372 4.70 13.59 13.29
N GLY A 373 5.59 12.68 13.72
CA GLY A 373 5.35 11.77 14.83
C GLY A 373 5.30 12.47 16.19
N ARG A 374 4.46 11.98 17.11
CA ARG A 374 4.26 12.59 18.44
C ARG A 374 3.84 11.56 19.49
N TRP A 375 4.16 11.85 20.75
CA TRP A 375 3.62 11.11 21.90
C TRP A 375 2.13 11.39 22.05
N ARG A 376 1.34 10.33 22.22
CA ARG A 376 -0.10 10.40 22.48
C ARG A 376 -0.56 9.12 23.16
N LEU A 377 -1.22 9.24 24.29
CA LEU A 377 -1.90 8.10 24.92
C LEU A 377 -3.25 7.88 24.26
N GLY A 378 -3.56 6.62 23.92
CA GLY A 378 -4.83 6.24 23.30
C GLY A 378 -4.84 6.54 21.80
N TRP A 379 -4.10 5.76 21.02
CA TRP A 379 -4.02 5.75 19.53
C TRP A 379 -4.79 6.88 18.83
N ALA A 380 -6.06 6.65 18.50
CA ALA A 380 -6.98 7.61 17.86
C ALA A 380 -8.27 7.76 18.71
N GLN A 381 -8.15 7.52 20.02
CA GLN A 381 -9.25 7.70 20.96
C GLN A 381 -9.55 9.20 21.12
N ARG A 382 -10.84 9.57 21.07
CA ARG A 382 -11.28 10.96 21.28
C ARG A 382 -11.23 11.33 22.76
N ALA A 383 -11.02 12.60 23.06
CA ALA A 383 -10.87 13.09 24.43
C ALA A 383 -12.11 12.82 25.33
N ASP A 384 -13.30 12.74 24.75
CA ASP A 384 -14.58 12.47 25.40
C ASP A 384 -14.96 10.97 25.47
N GLU A 385 -14.14 10.08 24.91
CA GLU A 385 -14.39 8.64 24.85
C GLU A 385 -13.54 7.88 25.87
N SER A 386 -14.07 6.84 26.53
CA SER A 386 -13.26 5.93 27.36
C SER A 386 -12.36 5.04 26.49
N ILE A 387 -11.11 4.81 26.90
CA ILE A 387 -10.18 3.90 26.20
C ILE A 387 -10.76 2.48 26.04
N TRP A 388 -11.55 2.01 27.00
CA TRP A 388 -12.18 0.69 26.95
C TRP A 388 -13.32 0.65 25.92
N ALA A 389 -14.10 1.73 25.83
CA ALA A 389 -15.15 1.87 24.82
C ALA A 389 -14.52 1.91 23.41
N PHE A 390 -13.47 2.71 23.22
CA PHE A 390 -12.70 2.76 21.98
C PHE A 390 -12.14 1.39 21.58
N TRP A 391 -11.53 0.68 22.53
CA TRP A 391 -11.00 -0.68 22.31
C TRP A 391 -12.10 -1.67 21.94
N TRP A 392 -13.25 -1.62 22.59
CA TRP A 392 -14.36 -2.51 22.27
C TRP A 392 -14.96 -2.19 20.89
N THR A 393 -15.17 -0.91 20.57
CA THR A 393 -15.62 -0.43 19.26
C THR A 393 -14.73 -0.96 18.15
N ASN A 394 -13.41 -0.91 18.35
CA ASN A 394 -12.43 -1.24 17.31
C ASN A 394 -12.04 -2.72 17.27
N PHE A 395 -11.59 -3.28 18.39
CA PHE A 395 -11.02 -4.62 18.45
C PHE A 395 -12.03 -5.69 18.88
N GLY A 396 -13.03 -5.34 19.69
CA GLY A 396 -14.03 -6.29 20.22
C GLY A 396 -13.43 -7.58 20.76
N LEU A 397 -13.94 -8.73 20.30
CA LEU A 397 -13.45 -10.05 20.70
C LEU A 397 -12.00 -10.32 20.26
N MET A 398 -11.53 -9.69 19.18
CA MET A 398 -10.13 -9.79 18.77
C MET A 398 -9.20 -9.10 19.77
N GLY A 399 -9.65 -7.99 20.37
CA GLY A 399 -8.91 -7.29 21.43
C GLY A 399 -8.70 -8.16 22.68
N ILE A 400 -9.71 -8.97 23.04
CA ILE A 400 -9.58 -9.97 24.12
C ILE A 400 -8.52 -11.01 23.73
N LEU A 401 -8.56 -11.50 22.48
CA LEU A 401 -7.58 -12.46 22.01
C LEU A 401 -6.16 -11.89 22.05
N PHE A 402 -5.99 -10.59 21.76
CA PHE A 402 -4.68 -9.93 21.81
C PHE A 402 -4.01 -10.13 23.16
N VAL A 403 -4.76 -9.87 24.23
CA VAL A 403 -4.28 -9.93 25.61
C VAL A 403 -4.26 -11.36 26.16
N ALA A 404 -5.18 -12.23 25.74
CA ALA A 404 -5.28 -13.59 26.26
C ALA A 404 -4.19 -14.54 25.70
N LEU A 405 -3.74 -14.32 24.46
CA LEU A 405 -2.80 -15.22 23.77
C LEU A 405 -1.49 -15.50 24.53
N PRO A 406 -0.76 -14.50 25.09
CA PRO A 406 0.49 -14.78 25.79
C PRO A 406 0.31 -15.75 26.95
N PHE A 407 -0.78 -15.60 27.72
CA PHE A 407 -1.10 -16.47 28.85
C PHE A 407 -1.41 -17.90 28.39
N LEU A 408 -2.13 -18.06 27.27
CA LEU A 408 -2.37 -19.37 26.66
C LEU A 408 -1.07 -20.01 26.15
N LEU A 409 -0.19 -19.21 25.58
CA LEU A 409 1.08 -19.66 25.00
C LEU A 409 2.13 -19.99 26.07
N LEU A 410 1.95 -19.61 27.34
CA LEU A 410 2.83 -20.05 28.45
C LEU A 410 2.77 -21.56 28.71
N ARG A 411 1.75 -22.26 28.20
CA ARG A 411 1.65 -23.73 28.31
C ARG A 411 2.91 -24.39 27.73
N PRO A 412 3.49 -25.43 28.38
CA PRO A 412 4.75 -26.03 27.94
C PRO A 412 4.77 -26.48 26.48
N ALA A 413 3.64 -26.97 25.96
CA ALA A 413 3.51 -27.41 24.58
C ALA A 413 3.54 -26.27 23.54
N TRP A 414 3.23 -25.03 23.93
CA TRP A 414 3.04 -23.88 23.03
C TRP A 414 4.01 -22.72 23.29
N ARG A 415 4.85 -22.82 24.32
CA ARG A 415 5.81 -21.78 24.71
C ARG A 415 6.73 -21.30 23.60
N HIS A 416 7.05 -22.16 22.63
CA HIS A 416 7.90 -21.79 21.49
C HIS A 416 7.24 -20.80 20.54
N TYR A 417 5.92 -20.62 20.60
CA TYR A 417 5.20 -19.63 19.82
C TYR A 417 5.28 -18.21 20.39
N LEU A 418 5.69 -18.03 21.66
CA LEU A 418 5.77 -16.70 22.30
C LEU A 418 6.68 -15.74 21.54
N VAL A 419 7.81 -16.23 21.01
CA VAL A 419 8.75 -15.41 20.23
C VAL A 419 8.13 -14.87 18.94
N TRP A 420 7.08 -15.52 18.42
CA TRP A 420 6.35 -15.10 17.23
C TRP A 420 5.15 -14.20 17.52
N TYR A 421 4.85 -13.96 18.80
CA TYR A 421 3.68 -13.18 19.20
C TYR A 421 4.03 -11.95 20.05
N LEU A 422 4.94 -12.08 21.01
CA LEU A 422 5.38 -10.97 21.87
C LEU A 422 5.88 -9.72 21.11
N PRO A 423 6.64 -9.83 19.99
CA PRO A 423 7.08 -8.65 19.25
C PRO A 423 5.90 -7.82 18.72
N PHE A 424 4.81 -8.48 18.32
CA PHE A 424 3.61 -7.82 17.80
C PHE A 424 2.79 -7.17 18.91
N LEU A 425 2.77 -7.75 20.12
CA LEU A 425 2.20 -7.07 21.28
C LEU A 425 3.00 -5.84 21.71
N ALA A 426 4.33 -5.89 21.60
CA ALA A 426 5.15 -4.70 21.84
C ALA A 426 4.81 -3.60 20.82
N ILE A 427 4.62 -3.96 19.54
CA ILE A 427 4.16 -3.02 18.51
C ILE A 427 2.77 -2.47 18.85
N LEU A 428 1.82 -3.32 19.27
CA LEU A 428 0.51 -2.87 19.71
C LEU A 428 0.64 -1.83 20.82
N ALA A 429 1.39 -2.13 21.89
CA ALA A 429 1.62 -1.21 22.99
C ALA A 429 2.22 0.14 22.52
N VAL A 430 3.22 0.11 21.64
CA VAL A 430 3.82 1.32 21.07
C VAL A 430 2.79 2.15 20.31
N THR A 431 1.94 1.51 19.49
CA THR A 431 0.88 2.23 18.75
C THR A 431 -0.19 2.86 19.65
N GLN A 432 -0.26 2.44 20.93
CA GLN A 432 -1.16 3.07 21.91
C GLN A 432 -0.57 4.31 22.58
N VAL A 433 0.74 4.52 22.50
CA VAL A 433 1.44 5.63 23.19
C VAL A 433 2.16 6.58 22.24
N TYR A 434 2.28 6.22 20.96
CA TYR A 434 2.99 6.99 19.95
C TYR A 434 2.26 6.98 18.61
N ALA A 435 2.02 8.15 18.04
CA ALA A 435 1.53 8.32 16.67
C ALA A 435 2.73 8.53 15.74
N PHE A 436 2.88 7.67 14.72
CA PHE A 436 4.03 7.72 13.80
C PHE A 436 3.89 8.80 12.71
N GLN A 437 2.67 9.24 12.44
CA GLN A 437 2.31 10.24 11.44
C GLN A 437 1.31 11.26 12.02
N PRO A 438 1.11 12.43 11.38
CA PRO A 438 0.11 13.41 11.80
C PRO A 438 -1.29 12.81 11.94
N PHE A 439 -1.67 11.99 10.95
CA PHE A 439 -2.92 11.26 10.94
C PHE A 439 -2.81 9.98 11.77
N GLU A 440 -3.43 9.98 12.95
CA GLU A 440 -3.29 8.92 13.95
C GLU A 440 -3.74 7.56 13.43
N TYR A 441 -4.76 7.54 12.57
CA TYR A 441 -5.25 6.35 11.87
C TYR A 441 -4.14 5.53 11.21
N ASP A 442 -3.04 6.16 10.73
CA ASP A 442 -1.94 5.46 10.05
C ASP A 442 -1.22 4.43 10.92
N ASN A 443 -1.34 4.48 12.26
CA ASN A 443 -0.87 3.40 13.12
C ASN A 443 -1.56 2.06 12.82
N LEU A 444 -2.73 2.06 12.15
CA LEU A 444 -3.38 0.85 11.66
C LEU A 444 -2.45 0.02 10.76
N LYS A 445 -1.52 0.64 10.01
CA LYS A 445 -0.52 -0.07 9.19
C LYS A 445 0.36 -1.00 10.03
N LEU A 446 0.65 -0.63 11.27
CA LEU A 446 1.38 -1.46 12.25
C LEU A 446 0.45 -2.47 12.92
N ILE A 447 -0.73 -2.01 13.35
CA ILE A 447 -1.76 -2.84 14.02
C ILE A 447 -2.23 -3.98 13.11
N ASN A 448 -2.23 -3.80 11.79
CA ASN A 448 -2.56 -4.85 10.83
C ASN A 448 -1.63 -6.06 10.96
N TYR A 449 -0.37 -5.90 11.36
CA TYR A 449 0.53 -7.04 11.61
C TYR A 449 0.23 -7.76 12.93
N VAL A 450 -0.30 -7.02 13.92
CA VAL A 450 -0.82 -7.59 15.16
C VAL A 450 -2.05 -8.44 14.87
N TYR A 451 -2.99 -7.91 14.08
CA TYR A 451 -4.12 -8.67 13.56
C TYR A 451 -3.66 -9.89 12.75
N LEU A 452 -2.66 -9.76 11.88
CA LEU A 452 -2.12 -10.87 11.11
C LEU A 452 -1.74 -12.03 12.03
N MET A 453 -0.93 -11.78 13.06
CA MET A 453 -0.59 -12.83 14.03
C MET A 453 -1.80 -13.35 14.80
N ALA A 454 -2.66 -12.49 15.31
CA ALA A 454 -3.80 -12.92 16.10
C ALA A 454 -4.78 -13.78 15.28
N CYS A 455 -5.04 -13.42 14.02
CA CYS A 455 -5.85 -14.21 13.09
C CYS A 455 -5.21 -15.58 12.80
N LEU A 456 -3.90 -15.63 12.60
CA LEU A 456 -3.18 -16.90 12.44
C LEU A 456 -3.32 -17.81 13.68
N PHE A 457 -3.15 -17.25 14.88
CA PHE A 457 -3.37 -17.98 16.12
C PHE A 457 -4.83 -18.38 16.33
N ALA A 458 -5.80 -17.54 15.94
CA ALA A 458 -7.23 -17.88 15.99
C ALA A 458 -7.55 -19.09 15.10
N GLY A 459 -7.01 -19.13 13.88
CA GLY A 459 -7.10 -20.28 13.00
C GLY A 459 -6.48 -21.54 13.62
N PHE A 460 -5.32 -21.42 14.25
CA PHE A 460 -4.69 -22.52 14.99
C PHE A 460 -5.57 -23.02 16.14
N LEU A 461 -6.10 -22.11 16.97
CA LEU A 461 -6.98 -22.45 18.09
C LEU A 461 -8.26 -23.14 17.63
N ALA A 462 -8.83 -22.73 16.49
CA ALA A 462 -10.00 -23.40 15.90
C ALA A 462 -9.70 -24.86 15.50
N VAL A 463 -8.53 -25.11 14.91
CA VAL A 463 -8.07 -26.49 14.60
C VAL A 463 -7.87 -27.31 15.87
N GLN A 464 -7.29 -26.72 16.91
CA GLN A 464 -7.10 -27.40 18.19
C GLN A 464 -8.43 -27.70 18.88
N ALA A 465 -9.40 -26.78 18.82
CA ALA A 465 -10.76 -27.01 19.32
C ALA A 465 -11.42 -28.18 18.59
N TYR A 466 -11.37 -28.19 17.26
CA TYR A 466 -11.90 -29.28 16.43
C TYR A 466 -11.27 -30.64 16.76
N ARG A 467 -9.94 -30.69 16.92
CA ARG A 467 -9.22 -31.92 17.27
C ARG A 467 -9.56 -32.45 18.67
N SER A 468 -9.88 -31.56 19.60
CA SER A 468 -10.36 -31.97 20.93
C SER A 468 -11.78 -32.50 20.86
N SER A 469 -12.68 -31.81 20.15
CA SER A 469 -14.04 -32.27 19.87
C SER A 469 -14.65 -31.42 18.77
N ARG A 470 -15.36 -32.05 17.83
CA ARG A 470 -16.12 -31.31 16.80
C ARG A 470 -17.16 -30.35 17.40
N TRP A 471 -17.63 -30.61 18.62
CA TRP A 471 -18.56 -29.74 19.34
C TRP A 471 -17.90 -28.46 19.87
N ASN A 472 -16.60 -28.52 20.20
CA ASN A 472 -15.85 -27.32 20.59
C ASN A 472 -15.69 -26.38 19.40
N LEU A 473 -15.56 -26.91 18.17
CA LEU A 473 -15.58 -26.08 16.96
C LEU A 473 -16.95 -25.38 16.80
N ALA A 474 -18.06 -26.06 17.08
CA ALA A 474 -19.38 -25.45 17.03
C ALA A 474 -19.54 -24.29 18.03
N ALA A 475 -18.81 -24.30 19.15
CA ALA A 475 -18.79 -23.20 20.12
C ALA A 475 -17.90 -22.02 19.68
N VAL A 476 -16.79 -22.28 18.98
CA VAL A 476 -15.84 -21.22 18.54
C VAL A 476 -16.24 -20.60 17.21
N LEU A 477 -16.95 -21.32 16.34
CA LEU A 477 -17.36 -20.84 15.01
C LEU A 477 -18.20 -19.55 15.07
N PRO A 478 -19.22 -19.40 15.94
CA PRO A 478 -19.98 -18.15 16.07
C PRO A 478 -19.09 -16.96 16.43
N ILE A 479 -18.07 -17.14 17.27
CA ILE A 479 -17.11 -16.09 17.65
C ILE A 479 -16.32 -15.64 16.43
N GLY A 480 -15.82 -16.59 15.63
CA GLY A 480 -15.13 -16.29 14.37
C GLY A 480 -16.02 -15.53 13.39
N LEU A 481 -17.30 -15.91 13.29
CA LEU A 481 -18.28 -15.22 12.43
C LEU A 481 -18.55 -13.79 12.91
N ILE A 482 -18.74 -13.57 14.22
CA ILE A 482 -18.94 -12.23 14.80
C ILE A 482 -17.79 -11.29 14.44
N VAL A 483 -16.55 -11.79 14.47
CA VAL A 483 -15.36 -11.02 14.09
C VAL A 483 -15.31 -10.75 12.59
N ALA A 484 -15.74 -11.68 11.75
CA ALA A 484 -15.59 -11.61 10.29
C ALA A 484 -16.73 -10.86 9.58
N ILE A 485 -17.94 -10.80 10.14
CA ILE A 485 -19.11 -10.20 9.48
C ILE A 485 -18.89 -8.73 9.09
N PRO A 486 -18.35 -7.83 9.95
CA PRO A 486 -18.12 -6.44 9.55
C PRO A 486 -17.25 -6.31 8.29
N GLY A 487 -16.14 -7.05 8.23
CA GLY A 487 -15.26 -7.06 7.06
C GLY A 487 -15.91 -7.69 5.83
N LEU A 488 -16.72 -8.74 6.00
CA LEU A 488 -17.49 -9.34 4.91
C LEU A 488 -18.49 -8.35 4.30
N LEU A 489 -19.16 -7.55 5.14
CA LEU A 489 -20.08 -6.52 4.68
C LEU A 489 -19.34 -5.37 3.97
N SER A 490 -18.18 -4.95 4.49
CA SER A 490 -17.33 -3.96 3.79
C SER A 490 -16.87 -4.46 2.42
N VAL A 491 -16.39 -5.70 2.31
CA VAL A 491 -16.00 -6.29 1.01
C VAL A 491 -17.20 -6.41 0.07
N THR A 492 -18.38 -6.79 0.58
CA THR A 492 -19.62 -6.84 -0.22
C THR A 492 -20.02 -5.46 -0.73
N HIS A 493 -19.98 -4.45 0.13
CA HIS A 493 -20.26 -3.05 -0.22
C HIS A 493 -19.28 -2.57 -1.30
N GLU A 494 -17.99 -2.91 -1.21
CA GLU A 494 -16.98 -2.52 -2.20
C GLU A 494 -17.29 -3.08 -3.60
N PHE A 495 -17.90 -4.27 -3.72
CA PHE A 495 -18.35 -4.79 -5.02
C PHE A 495 -19.51 -3.99 -5.63
N GLN A 496 -20.25 -3.23 -4.82
CA GLN A 496 -21.39 -2.41 -5.23
C GLN A 496 -20.95 -0.99 -5.62
N GLN A 497 -19.71 -0.60 -5.30
CA GLN A 497 -19.20 0.73 -5.57
C GLN A 497 -18.67 0.88 -7.00
N ARG A 498 -18.91 2.07 -7.57
CA ARG A 498 -18.33 2.48 -8.85
C ARG A 498 -18.37 4.01 -8.96
N ASP A 499 -17.22 4.63 -8.76
CA ASP A 499 -17.08 6.09 -8.74
C ASP A 499 -16.33 6.57 -9.98
N GLN A 500 -16.84 7.62 -10.62
CA GLN A 500 -16.14 8.25 -11.74
C GLN A 500 -14.91 9.00 -11.21
N PHE A 501 -13.72 8.55 -11.61
CA PHE A 501 -12.45 9.18 -11.27
C PHE A 501 -12.10 10.34 -12.20
N ALA A 502 -12.37 10.16 -13.50
CA ALA A 502 -12.17 11.21 -14.49
C ALA A 502 -13.25 11.11 -15.59
N SER A 503 -13.80 12.25 -15.97
CA SER A 503 -14.73 12.37 -17.10
C SER A 503 -14.03 12.25 -18.44
N THR A 504 -14.80 12.21 -19.53
CA THR A 504 -14.22 12.33 -20.89
C THR A 504 -13.59 13.70 -21.12
N SER A 505 -14.11 14.76 -20.49
CA SER A 505 -13.54 16.11 -20.52
C SER A 505 -12.19 16.17 -19.80
N ASP A 506 -12.05 15.49 -18.67
CA ASP A 506 -10.78 15.33 -17.95
C ASP A 506 -9.73 14.62 -18.80
N VAL A 507 -10.11 13.52 -19.44
CA VAL A 507 -9.23 12.75 -20.33
C VAL A 507 -8.80 13.58 -21.54
N ALA A 508 -9.72 14.36 -22.12
CA ALA A 508 -9.44 15.26 -23.24
C ALA A 508 -8.46 16.38 -22.84
N LEU A 509 -8.69 17.02 -21.68
CA LEU A 509 -7.79 18.02 -21.12
C LEU A 509 -6.39 17.41 -20.90
N ALA A 510 -6.30 16.26 -20.25
CA ALA A 510 -5.02 15.61 -19.99
C ALA A 510 -4.29 15.21 -21.29
N GLY A 511 -5.02 14.77 -22.31
CA GLY A 511 -4.48 14.50 -23.64
C GLY A 511 -3.91 15.75 -24.31
N TRP A 512 -4.63 16.87 -24.23
CA TRP A 512 -4.16 18.14 -24.77
C TRP A 512 -2.92 18.62 -24.02
N VAL A 513 -2.92 18.59 -22.68
CA VAL A 513 -1.81 19.00 -21.83
C VAL A 513 -0.56 18.18 -22.14
N ARG A 514 -0.69 16.85 -22.32
CA ARG A 514 0.43 16.00 -22.74
C ARG A 514 1.09 16.44 -24.05
N ALA A 515 0.31 16.96 -25.00
CA ALA A 515 0.76 17.29 -26.34
C ALA A 515 1.25 18.74 -26.53
N HIS A 516 0.93 19.66 -25.60
CA HIS A 516 1.11 21.10 -25.77
C HIS A 516 1.73 21.82 -24.56
N THR A 517 2.25 21.08 -23.57
CA THR A 517 2.93 21.67 -22.42
C THR A 517 4.22 20.92 -22.13
N ALA A 518 5.22 21.63 -21.61
CA ALA A 518 6.45 21.01 -21.14
C ALA A 518 6.15 19.95 -20.05
N PRO A 519 6.92 18.84 -19.99
CA PRO A 519 6.72 17.81 -18.98
C PRO A 519 6.85 18.30 -17.53
N ASP A 520 7.64 19.36 -17.31
CA ASP A 520 7.91 19.99 -16.02
C ASP A 520 7.05 21.24 -15.75
N ALA A 521 6.06 21.53 -16.61
CA ALA A 521 5.15 22.65 -16.43
C ALA A 521 4.36 22.55 -15.11
N VAL A 522 4.20 23.69 -14.44
CA VAL A 522 3.54 23.81 -13.13
C VAL A 522 2.15 24.43 -13.29
N PHE A 523 1.15 23.77 -12.70
CA PHE A 523 -0.24 24.17 -12.75
C PHE A 523 -0.71 24.67 -11.39
N ILE A 524 -1.44 25.78 -11.38
CA ILE A 524 -2.16 26.27 -10.20
C ILE A 524 -3.66 26.14 -10.41
N GLY A 525 -4.39 25.74 -9.37
CA GLY A 525 -5.82 25.48 -9.42
C GLY A 525 -6.32 24.95 -8.07
N ALA A 526 -7.64 24.80 -7.93
CA ALA A 526 -8.25 24.28 -6.71
C ALA A 526 -7.78 22.86 -6.38
N ASP A 527 -7.69 22.55 -5.08
CA ASP A 527 -7.25 21.24 -4.63
C ASP A 527 -8.31 20.17 -4.86
N ARG A 528 -7.89 19.00 -5.37
CA ARG A 528 -8.77 17.82 -5.52
C ARG A 528 -7.95 16.55 -5.71
N PRO A 529 -8.45 15.38 -5.27
CA PRO A 529 -7.75 14.11 -5.50
C PRO A 529 -7.58 13.76 -6.98
N GLY A 530 -8.61 13.97 -7.79
CA GLY A 530 -8.67 13.58 -9.21
C GLY A 530 -8.16 14.63 -10.21
N GLN A 531 -7.25 15.53 -9.83
CA GLN A 531 -6.86 16.65 -10.70
C GLN A 531 -6.20 16.17 -12.01
N PRO A 532 -6.83 16.33 -13.19
CA PRO A 532 -6.46 15.61 -14.42
C PRO A 532 -5.06 15.96 -14.94
N VAL A 533 -4.58 17.18 -14.68
CA VAL A 533 -3.23 17.61 -15.06
C VAL A 533 -2.14 16.85 -14.32
N ALA A 534 -2.37 16.52 -13.05
CA ALA A 534 -1.43 15.72 -12.27
C ALA A 534 -1.65 14.23 -12.51
N THR A 535 -2.88 13.75 -12.30
CA THR A 535 -3.23 12.31 -12.28
C THR A 535 -3.08 11.63 -13.63
N LEU A 536 -3.49 12.30 -14.72
CA LEU A 536 -3.50 11.73 -16.07
C LEU A 536 -2.45 12.34 -16.99
N ALA A 537 -2.13 13.63 -16.85
CA ALA A 537 -1.14 14.28 -17.69
C ALA A 537 0.28 14.23 -17.12
N GLY A 538 0.48 14.01 -15.81
CA GLY A 538 1.81 13.92 -15.20
C GLY A 538 2.51 15.25 -14.98
N ARG A 539 1.78 16.38 -14.97
CA ARG A 539 2.33 17.71 -14.68
C ARG A 539 2.23 18.00 -13.18
N SER A 540 3.10 18.87 -12.69
CA SER A 540 3.10 19.22 -11.27
C SER A 540 2.02 20.25 -10.95
N ALA A 541 1.34 20.10 -9.82
CA ALA A 541 0.37 21.04 -9.29
C ALA A 541 0.96 21.80 -8.09
N VAL A 542 0.63 23.09 -7.97
CA VAL A 542 0.99 23.91 -6.80
C VAL A 542 0.36 23.35 -5.53
N LEU A 543 -0.89 22.90 -5.62
CA LEU A 543 -1.66 22.35 -4.51
C LEU A 543 -2.54 21.20 -5.00
N GLY A 544 -2.16 19.97 -4.66
CA GLY A 544 -3.06 18.82 -4.69
C GLY A 544 -3.86 18.71 -3.39
N TYR A 545 -4.61 17.62 -3.24
CA TYR A 545 -5.51 17.41 -2.11
C TYR A 545 -4.81 17.64 -0.75
N THR A 546 -5.34 18.59 0.00
CA THR A 546 -4.76 19.07 1.27
C THR A 546 -4.62 17.97 2.32
N GLY A 547 -5.49 16.96 2.32
CA GLY A 547 -5.39 15.81 3.23
C GLY A 547 -4.08 15.01 3.09
N TRP A 548 -3.52 14.92 1.88
CA TRP A 548 -2.21 14.27 1.69
C TRP A 548 -1.08 15.11 2.25
N LEU A 549 -1.09 16.41 2.00
CA LEU A 549 -0.07 17.33 2.50
C LEU A 549 -0.08 17.34 4.04
N TYR A 550 -1.27 17.29 4.66
CA TYR A 550 -1.40 17.08 6.10
C TYR A 550 -0.75 15.77 6.56
N SER A 551 -1.06 14.64 5.93
CA SER A 551 -0.49 13.32 6.31
C SER A 551 1.02 13.24 6.12
N TYR A 552 1.59 14.03 5.20
CA TYR A 552 3.05 14.11 4.99
C TYR A 552 3.73 15.14 5.86
N ASN A 553 2.98 15.83 6.72
CA ASN A 553 3.49 16.93 7.54
C ASN A 553 4.16 18.02 6.67
N LEU A 554 3.54 18.34 5.52
CA LEU A 554 4.00 19.38 4.61
C LEU A 554 3.20 20.68 4.82
N PRO A 555 3.84 21.83 5.03
CA PRO A 555 3.14 23.11 5.11
C PRO A 555 2.43 23.43 3.80
N TYR A 556 1.13 23.72 3.87
CA TYR A 556 0.30 24.01 2.70
C TYR A 556 -0.45 25.35 2.76
N ALA A 557 -0.32 26.12 3.86
CA ALA A 557 -1.00 27.41 4.01
C ALA A 557 -0.66 28.40 2.89
N ASP A 558 0.62 28.55 2.56
CA ASP A 558 1.07 29.42 1.47
C ASP A 558 0.53 28.98 0.10
N ARG A 559 0.42 27.67 -0.12
CA ARG A 559 -0.13 27.10 -1.36
C ARG A 559 -1.62 27.40 -1.48
N VAL A 560 -2.37 27.25 -0.39
CA VAL A 560 -3.79 27.63 -0.33
C VAL A 560 -3.95 29.11 -0.63
N ALA A 561 -3.15 29.98 0.01
CA ALA A 561 -3.17 31.41 -0.24
C ALA A 561 -2.86 31.77 -1.71
N ALA A 562 -1.87 31.10 -2.32
CA ALA A 562 -1.53 31.26 -3.73
C ALA A 562 -2.71 30.86 -4.64
N VAL A 563 -3.32 29.70 -4.40
CA VAL A 563 -4.47 29.22 -5.19
C VAL A 563 -5.66 30.17 -5.04
N THR A 564 -5.96 30.62 -3.81
CA THR A 564 -7.03 31.60 -3.57
C THR A 564 -6.79 32.90 -4.35
N ALA A 565 -5.57 33.44 -4.29
CA ALA A 565 -5.22 34.66 -5.03
C ALA A 565 -5.36 34.45 -6.55
N ALA A 566 -4.87 33.33 -7.08
CA ALA A 566 -4.94 33.02 -8.50
C ALA A 566 -6.39 32.87 -9.01
N LEU A 567 -7.25 32.15 -8.26
CA LEU A 567 -8.67 31.97 -8.61
C LEU A 567 -9.48 33.28 -8.54
N GLN A 568 -9.05 34.23 -7.71
CA GLN A 568 -9.58 35.60 -7.64
C GLN A 568 -8.98 36.53 -8.72
N GLY A 569 -8.17 36.01 -9.65
CA GLY A 569 -7.54 36.77 -10.73
C GLY A 569 -6.39 37.67 -10.30
N ARG A 570 -5.87 37.52 -9.07
CA ARG A 570 -4.68 38.25 -8.58
C ARG A 570 -3.40 37.52 -8.98
N ILE A 571 -3.15 37.39 -10.29
CA ILE A 571 -2.03 36.60 -10.83
C ILE A 571 -0.64 37.18 -10.45
N ASP A 572 -0.56 38.50 -10.30
CA ASP A 572 0.68 39.19 -9.93
C ASP A 572 0.98 39.16 -8.42
N ASP A 573 0.12 38.53 -7.61
CA ASP A 573 0.32 38.38 -6.17
C ASP A 573 1.67 37.67 -5.91
N PRO A 574 2.54 38.21 -5.05
CA PRO A 574 3.81 37.59 -4.70
C PRO A 574 3.68 36.12 -4.25
N MET A 575 2.55 35.77 -3.62
CA MET A 575 2.27 34.41 -3.18
C MET A 575 2.01 33.45 -4.36
N VAL A 576 1.40 33.94 -5.44
CA VAL A 576 1.25 33.17 -6.69
C VAL A 576 2.61 32.98 -7.36
N ARG A 577 3.36 34.08 -7.50
CA ARG A 577 4.68 34.08 -8.16
C ARG A 577 5.71 33.20 -7.44
N LYS A 578 5.61 33.04 -6.12
CA LYS A 578 6.46 32.16 -5.29
C LYS A 578 6.56 30.72 -5.83
N PHE A 579 5.49 30.20 -6.43
CA PHE A 579 5.43 28.83 -6.93
C PHE A 579 5.69 28.69 -8.43
N HIS A 580 5.97 29.81 -9.11
CA HIS A 580 6.25 29.87 -10.56
C HIS A 580 5.26 29.07 -11.43
N PRO A 581 3.94 29.25 -11.30
CA PRO A 581 2.98 28.52 -12.12
C PRO A 581 2.98 29.01 -13.57
N ASP A 582 2.95 28.08 -14.52
CA ASP A 582 2.85 28.35 -15.96
C ASP A 582 1.40 28.53 -16.42
N TYR A 583 0.49 27.76 -15.80
CA TYR A 583 -0.92 27.70 -16.17
C TYR A 583 -1.83 27.76 -14.95
N LEU A 584 -2.96 28.47 -15.09
CA LEU A 584 -4.08 28.43 -14.16
C LEU A 584 -5.17 27.53 -14.74
N LEU A 585 -5.59 26.52 -13.99
CA LEU A 585 -6.69 25.62 -14.35
C LEU A 585 -7.91 25.91 -13.49
N VAL A 586 -9.07 26.08 -14.13
CA VAL A 586 -10.35 26.37 -13.46
C VAL A 586 -11.44 25.49 -14.01
N GLY A 587 -12.11 24.76 -13.13
CA GLY A 587 -13.29 23.97 -13.44
C GLY A 587 -14.57 24.79 -13.55
N VAL A 588 -15.56 24.25 -14.25
CA VAL A 588 -16.93 24.82 -14.25
C VAL A 588 -17.58 24.62 -12.88
N ASN A 589 -17.37 23.46 -12.26
CA ASN A 589 -17.89 23.08 -10.94
C ASN A 589 -16.76 22.99 -9.92
N GLU A 590 -16.26 24.13 -9.49
CA GLU A 590 -15.30 24.20 -8.40
C GLU A 590 -16.02 24.11 -7.05
N ASP A 591 -15.32 23.60 -6.03
CA ASP A 591 -15.85 23.53 -4.67
C ASP A 591 -16.22 24.95 -4.19
N LYS A 592 -17.37 25.07 -3.51
CA LYS A 592 -17.91 26.36 -3.05
C LYS A 592 -17.02 27.07 -2.04
N SER A 593 -16.07 26.36 -1.42
CA SER A 593 -15.02 26.94 -0.58
C SER A 593 -14.05 27.84 -1.37
N TRP A 594 -13.93 27.65 -2.69
CA TRP A 594 -13.10 28.48 -3.56
C TRP A 594 -13.92 29.62 -4.19
N THR A 595 -13.49 30.86 -3.96
CA THR A 595 -14.06 32.04 -4.62
C THR A 595 -13.37 32.29 -5.96
N ILE A 596 -14.15 32.35 -7.05
CA ILE A 596 -13.61 32.48 -8.41
C ILE A 596 -14.11 33.77 -9.04
N ASP A 597 -13.19 34.66 -9.38
CA ASP A 597 -13.51 35.87 -10.12
C ASP A 597 -13.41 35.60 -11.63
N ARG A 598 -14.47 35.03 -12.20
CA ARG A 598 -14.53 34.75 -13.65
C ARG A 598 -14.36 36.02 -14.50
N SER A 599 -14.69 37.20 -13.99
CA SER A 599 -14.60 38.47 -14.72
C SER A 599 -13.15 38.96 -14.86
N SER A 600 -12.36 38.79 -13.81
CA SER A 600 -10.92 39.05 -13.84
C SER A 600 -10.20 38.02 -14.71
N LEU A 601 -10.54 36.74 -14.53
CA LEU A 601 -9.92 35.63 -15.28
C LEU A 601 -10.18 35.68 -16.80
N ALA A 602 -11.34 36.19 -17.24
CA ALA A 602 -11.66 36.34 -18.66
C ALA A 602 -10.68 37.27 -19.42
N ARG A 603 -9.85 38.05 -18.71
CA ARG A 603 -8.81 38.91 -19.30
C ARG A 603 -7.51 38.16 -19.60
N LEU A 604 -7.33 36.95 -19.06
CA LEU A 604 -6.14 36.15 -19.25
C LEU A 604 -6.19 35.37 -20.58
N PRO A 605 -5.04 35.11 -21.23
CA PRO A 605 -5.00 34.30 -22.44
C PRO A 605 -5.46 32.87 -22.18
N VAL A 606 -6.53 32.44 -22.85
CA VAL A 606 -7.01 31.05 -22.77
C VAL A 606 -6.11 30.16 -23.62
N ALA A 607 -5.53 29.13 -22.98
CA ALA A 607 -4.72 28.11 -23.65
C ALA A 607 -5.54 26.87 -24.06
N TYR A 608 -6.57 26.52 -23.28
CA TYR A 608 -7.47 25.41 -23.60
C TYR A 608 -8.84 25.63 -22.94
N HIS A 609 -9.90 25.14 -23.59
CA HIS A 609 -11.26 25.17 -23.06
C HIS A 609 -12.04 23.94 -23.53
N ASN A 610 -12.81 23.34 -22.61
CA ASN A 610 -13.84 22.34 -22.93
C ASN A 610 -15.06 22.53 -21.99
N ALA A 611 -16.00 21.58 -22.04
CA ALA A 611 -17.26 21.68 -21.28
C ALA A 611 -17.08 21.76 -19.75
N GLU A 612 -15.96 21.29 -19.20
CA GLU A 612 -15.71 21.23 -17.75
C GLU A 612 -14.54 22.11 -17.31
N TRP A 613 -13.64 22.49 -18.21
CA TRP A 613 -12.37 23.12 -17.87
C TRP A 613 -12.04 24.33 -18.73
N THR A 614 -11.53 25.37 -18.09
CA THR A 614 -10.82 26.47 -18.73
C THR A 614 -9.41 26.55 -18.18
N MET A 615 -8.43 26.62 -19.07
CA MET A 615 -7.02 26.75 -18.72
C MET A 615 -6.46 28.04 -19.31
N TYR A 616 -5.85 28.85 -18.46
CA TYR A 616 -5.26 30.13 -18.79
C TYR A 616 -3.73 30.05 -18.74
N ARG A 617 -3.06 30.75 -19.64
CA ARG A 617 -1.59 30.92 -19.62
C ARG A 617 -1.23 32.09 -18.70
N LEU A 618 -0.29 31.89 -17.78
CA LEU A 618 0.21 32.93 -16.89
C LEU A 618 1.48 33.58 -17.45
N ALA A 619 1.69 34.87 -17.15
CA ALA A 619 2.86 35.62 -17.63
C ALA A 619 4.15 35.05 -17.00
N GLY A 620 4.96 34.38 -17.82
CA GLY A 620 6.16 33.64 -17.38
C GLY A 620 6.31 32.28 -18.07
N ALA A 621 5.22 31.70 -18.60
CA ALA A 621 5.28 30.49 -19.41
C ALA A 621 6.07 30.76 -20.69
N ALA A 622 7.24 30.14 -20.84
CA ALA A 622 8.07 30.29 -22.03
C ALA A 622 7.23 29.97 -23.29
N PRO A 623 7.31 30.77 -24.37
CA PRO A 623 6.65 30.40 -25.61
C PRO A 623 7.28 29.11 -26.15
N ASP A 624 6.45 28.12 -26.49
CA ASP A 624 6.85 26.89 -27.17
C ASP A 624 7.66 27.22 -28.43
N SER A 625 8.98 27.12 -28.35
CA SER A 625 9.88 27.36 -29.48
C SER A 625 10.17 26.10 -30.30
N THR A 626 9.26 25.12 -30.37
CA THR A 626 9.50 23.83 -31.05
C THR A 626 8.40 23.37 -32.02
N LYS A 627 7.50 24.26 -32.47
CA LYS A 627 6.53 23.93 -33.55
C LYS A 627 6.31 25.04 -34.60
N ALA A 628 7.35 25.81 -34.93
CA ALA A 628 7.28 26.81 -36.01
C ALA A 628 8.21 26.55 -37.21
N SER A 629 8.82 25.36 -37.33
CA SER A 629 9.79 25.07 -38.42
C SER A 629 9.62 23.69 -39.07
N GLN A 630 8.38 23.25 -39.31
CA GLN A 630 8.08 22.10 -40.18
C GLN A 630 6.88 22.34 -41.13
N GLU A 631 6.61 23.60 -41.46
CA GLU A 631 5.97 23.93 -42.74
C GLU A 631 7.05 24.63 -43.60
N PHE A 632 7.22 24.16 -44.84
CA PHE A 632 8.36 24.34 -45.75
C PHE A 632 9.57 23.42 -45.54
N ARG A 633 9.41 22.13 -45.86
CA ARG A 633 10.12 21.47 -46.98
C ARG A 633 9.60 20.06 -47.24
#